data_AF-T0ZRL4-F1
#
_entry.id   AF-T0ZRL4-F1
#
_cell.length_a   1.000
_cell.length_b   1.000
_cell.length_c   1.000
_cell.angle_alpha   90.00
_cell.angle_beta   90.00
_cell.angle_gamma   90.00
#
_symmetry.space_group_name_H-M   'P 1'
#
loop_
_entity.id
_entity.type
_entity.pdbx_description
1 polymer ?
#
loop_
_entity_poly.entity_id
_entity_poly.type
_entity_poly.pdbx_seq_one_letter_code
_entity_poly.pdbx_strand_id
1 'polypeptide(L)'
;MTKNQSQSDASSREMVAPISFSEACSLVAAQSAAILSSNAFNARRCDLLRALGRVLAAPVLADRDQPPFPRVTRDGFAVRAEDIASATPLRVV
;
A
#
# COMPACT_ATOMS: atom_id res chain seq x y z
N MET A 1 -46.22 45.04 -34.51
CA MET A 1 -46.85 43.93 -35.26
C MET A 1 -45.77 43.40 -36.20
N THR A 2 -45.24 42.18 -36.15
CA THR A 2 -45.74 40.92 -35.56
C THR A 2 -44.59 39.88 -35.57
N LYS A 3 -44.46 39.15 -34.46
CA LYS A 3 -43.88 37.79 -34.24
C LYS A 3 -42.36 37.58 -34.45
N ASN A 4 -41.59 37.43 -33.38
CA ASN A 4 -41.42 36.25 -32.50
C ASN A 4 -40.67 35.07 -33.14
N GLN A 5 -39.44 34.87 -32.61
CA GLN A 5 -38.92 33.62 -32.04
C GLN A 5 -39.22 32.33 -32.80
N SER A 6 -38.15 31.63 -33.19
CA SER A 6 -37.86 30.29 -32.67
C SER A 6 -36.39 29.99 -32.91
N GLN A 7 -35.59 30.16 -31.86
CA GLN A 7 -34.36 29.39 -31.69
C GLN A 7 -34.72 27.91 -31.86
N SER A 8 -34.08 27.24 -32.81
CA SER A 8 -34.08 25.78 -32.90
C SER A 8 -32.65 25.27 -33.04
N ASP A 9 -31.76 25.73 -32.17
CA ASP A 9 -30.55 24.97 -31.83
C ASP A 9 -30.91 23.99 -30.71
N ALA A 10 -31.81 23.06 -31.03
CA ALA A 10 -31.94 21.84 -30.25
C ALA A 10 -30.73 20.97 -30.58
N SER A 11 -29.58 21.30 -29.97
CA SER A 11 -28.46 20.37 -29.86
C SER A 11 -29.00 19.07 -29.30
N SER A 12 -29.08 18.07 -30.16
CA SER A 12 -29.43 16.68 -29.87
C SER A 12 -28.51 16.18 -28.77
N ARG A 13 -28.89 16.36 -27.50
CA ARG A 13 -28.20 15.70 -26.40
C ARG A 13 -28.52 14.22 -26.54
N GLU A 14 -27.56 13.50 -27.09
CA GLU A 14 -27.55 12.04 -27.10
C GLU A 14 -27.82 11.58 -25.65
N MET A 15 -28.98 10.99 -25.42
CA MET A 15 -29.33 10.46 -24.11
C MET A 15 -28.50 9.20 -23.89
N VAL A 16 -27.31 9.37 -23.35
CA VAL A 16 -26.46 8.26 -22.93
C VAL A 16 -27.13 7.62 -21.72
N ALA A 17 -27.57 6.37 -21.87
CA ALA A 17 -28.08 5.58 -20.76
C ALA A 17 -27.00 5.50 -19.67
N PRO A 18 -27.35 5.72 -18.39
CA PRO A 18 -26.37 5.65 -17.32
C PRO A 18 -25.80 4.24 -17.24
N ILE A 19 -24.47 4.15 -17.16
CA ILE A 19 -23.77 2.89 -16.94
C ILE A 19 -24.15 2.29 -15.57
N SER A 20 -24.07 0.97 -15.45
CA SER A 20 -24.26 0.30 -14.18
C SER A 20 -23.17 0.69 -13.17
N PHE A 21 -23.46 0.50 -11.88
CA PHE A 21 -22.48 0.72 -10.83
C PHE A 21 -21.19 -0.11 -11.04
N SER A 22 -21.32 -1.36 -11.48
CA SER A 22 -20.17 -2.23 -11.73
C SER A 22 -19.30 -1.72 -12.89
N GLU A 23 -19.93 -1.25 -13.97
CA GLU A 23 -19.23 -0.62 -15.08
C GLU A 23 -18.53 0.67 -14.64
N ALA A 24 -19.20 1.50 -13.83
CA ALA A 24 -18.61 2.71 -13.28
C ALA A 24 -17.38 2.40 -12.41
N CYS A 25 -17.48 1.43 -11.49
CA CYS A 25 -16.35 1.00 -10.67
C CYS A 25 -15.19 0.48 -11.51
N SER A 26 -15.48 -0.31 -12.55
CA SER A 26 -14.46 -0.89 -13.43
C SER A 26 -13.72 0.20 -14.22
N LEU A 27 -14.43 1.18 -14.75
CA LEU A 27 -13.84 2.31 -15.47
C LEU A 27 -12.98 3.19 -14.54
N VAL A 28 -13.47 3.49 -13.34
CA VAL A 28 -12.72 4.26 -12.34
C VAL A 28 -11.45 3.52 -11.90
N ALA A 29 -11.56 2.21 -11.64
CA ALA A 29 -10.42 1.37 -11.31
C ALA A 29 -9.37 1.35 -12.43
N ALA A 30 -9.80 1.12 -13.68
CA ALA A 30 -8.92 1.12 -14.84
C ALA A 30 -8.20 2.48 -15.02
N GLN A 31 -8.95 3.58 -14.92
CA GLN A 31 -8.38 4.93 -15.05
C GLN A 31 -7.40 5.25 -13.92
N SER A 32 -7.74 4.93 -12.67
CA SER A 32 -6.85 5.14 -11.53
C SER A 32 -5.55 4.33 -11.65
N ALA A 33 -5.62 3.09 -12.12
CA ALA A 33 -4.44 2.26 -12.39
C ALA A 33 -3.54 2.87 -13.47
N ALA A 34 -4.12 3.43 -14.53
CA ALA A 34 -3.37 4.14 -15.57
C ALA A 34 -2.64 5.39 -15.00
N ILE A 35 -3.33 6.17 -14.16
CA ILE A 35 -2.74 7.34 -13.47
C ILE A 35 -1.58 6.91 -12.56
N LEU A 36 -1.76 5.85 -11.76
CA LEU A 36 -0.71 5.31 -10.89
C LEU A 36 0.52 4.84 -11.71
N SER A 37 0.28 4.17 -12.84
CA SER A 37 1.35 3.65 -13.71
C SER A 37 2.16 4.75 -14.39
N SER A 38 1.56 5.91 -14.66
CA SER A 38 2.27 7.08 -15.21
C SER A 38 3.26 7.74 -14.25
N ASN A 39 3.34 7.27 -13.00
CA ASN A 39 4.15 7.84 -11.92
C ASN A 39 3.91 9.34 -11.71
N ALA A 40 2.70 9.82 -12.01
CA ALA A 40 2.31 11.23 -11.90
C ALA A 40 2.29 11.77 -10.45
N PHE A 41 2.57 10.92 -9.47
CA PHE A 41 2.60 11.29 -8.06
C PHE A 41 4.01 11.71 -7.63
N ASN A 42 4.14 12.98 -7.24
CA ASN A 42 5.39 13.49 -6.65
C ASN A 42 5.55 12.97 -5.22
N ALA A 43 6.30 11.87 -5.07
CA ALA A 43 6.70 11.38 -3.76
C ALA A 43 7.47 12.47 -3.00
N ARG A 44 7.06 12.74 -1.76
CA ARG A 44 7.73 13.69 -0.88
C ARG A 44 8.24 12.99 0.36
N ARG A 45 9.51 13.24 0.68
CA ARG A 45 10.07 12.87 1.98
C ARG A 45 9.36 13.65 3.08
N CYS A 46 9.13 13.02 4.21
CA CYS A 46 8.59 13.63 5.40
C CYS A 46 9.17 12.93 6.63
N ASP A 47 9.12 13.61 7.78
CA ASP A 47 9.55 13.04 9.05
C ASP A 47 8.62 11.91 9.47
N LEU A 48 9.15 10.93 10.21
CA LEU A 48 8.39 9.74 10.61
C LEU A 48 7.11 10.08 11.39
N LEU A 49 7.16 11.09 12.27
CA LEU A 49 6.00 11.54 13.05
C LEU A 49 4.92 12.21 12.19
N ARG A 50 5.24 12.61 10.96
CA ARG A 50 4.31 13.19 9.99
C ARG A 50 3.85 12.19 8.93
N ALA A 51 4.31 10.94 9.00
CA ALA A 51 3.98 9.89 8.03
C ALA A 51 2.61 9.25 8.28
N LEU A 52 2.00 9.44 9.46
CA LEU A 52 0.70 8.85 9.79
C LEU A 52 -0.37 9.27 8.78
N GLY A 53 -1.09 8.29 8.21
CA GLY A 53 -2.12 8.50 7.19
C GLY A 53 -1.60 8.72 5.76
N ARG A 54 -0.27 8.65 5.53
CA ARG A 54 0.33 8.72 4.19
C ARG A 54 0.50 7.32 3.60
N VAL A 55 0.63 7.25 2.27
CA VAL A 55 0.95 6.01 1.53
C VAL A 55 2.43 6.02 1.16
N LEU A 56 3.10 4.89 1.36
CA LEU A 56 4.49 4.72 0.94
C LEU A 56 4.60 4.81 -0.58
N ALA A 57 5.53 5.65 -1.06
CA ALA A 57 5.80 5.78 -2.48
C ALA A 57 6.68 4.64 -3.04
N ALA A 58 7.39 3.93 -2.18
CA ALA A 58 8.26 2.81 -2.52
C ALA A 58 8.33 1.84 -1.33
N PRO A 59 8.72 0.57 -1.54
CA PRO A 59 8.97 -0.37 -0.47
C PRO A 59 10.00 0.17 0.54
N VAL A 60 9.79 -0.12 1.83
CA VAL A 60 10.78 0.12 2.87
C VAL A 60 11.56 -1.16 3.09
N LEU A 61 12.84 -1.15 2.72
CA LEU A 61 13.74 -2.27 2.91
C LEU A 61 14.48 -2.13 4.24
N ALA A 62 14.66 -3.24 4.96
CA ALA A 62 15.53 -3.26 6.12
C ALA A 62 16.97 -2.99 5.67
N ASP A 63 17.67 -2.11 6.38
CA ASP A 63 19.07 -1.77 6.13
C ASP A 63 20.03 -2.77 6.79
N ARG A 64 19.53 -3.62 7.69
CA ARG A 64 20.28 -4.57 8.50
C ARG A 64 19.40 -5.73 8.97
N ASP A 65 20.04 -6.82 9.37
CA ASP A 65 19.36 -7.89 10.09
C ASP A 65 18.92 -7.42 11.48
N GLN A 66 17.72 -7.84 11.88
CA GLN A 66 17.19 -7.57 13.22
C GLN A 66 16.64 -8.87 13.82
N PRO A 67 17.35 -9.50 14.77
CA PRO A 67 18.60 -9.04 15.40
C PRO A 67 19.84 -9.22 14.50
N PRO A 68 20.91 -8.42 14.72
CA PRO A 68 22.14 -8.53 13.93
C PRO A 68 23.00 -9.75 14.27
N PHE A 69 22.61 -10.56 15.28
CA PHE A 69 23.30 -11.78 15.68
C PHE A 69 22.34 -12.70 16.47
N PRO A 70 22.67 -14.01 16.59
CA PRO A 70 21.89 -14.94 17.41
C PRO A 70 21.84 -14.48 18.88
N ARG A 71 20.62 -14.25 19.39
CA ARG A 71 20.37 -13.85 20.77
C ARG A 71 19.31 -14.73 21.41
N VAL A 72 19.41 -14.93 22.71
CA VAL A 72 18.34 -15.55 23.52
C VAL A 72 17.39 -14.46 24.03
N THR A 73 16.11 -14.79 24.08
CA THR A 73 15.06 -13.91 24.64
C THR A 73 14.70 -14.28 26.08
N ARG A 74 15.29 -15.35 26.60
CA ARG A 74 15.06 -15.89 27.94
C ARG A 74 16.37 -16.02 28.69
N ASP A 75 16.29 -15.85 29.99
CA ASP A 75 17.37 -16.19 30.91
C ASP A 75 17.59 -17.71 30.93
N GLY A 76 18.85 -18.12 31.00
CA GLY A 76 19.25 -19.53 31.01
C GLY A 76 20.74 -19.70 30.76
N PHE A 77 21.14 -20.94 30.51
CA PHE A 77 22.52 -21.29 30.19
C PHE A 77 22.64 -21.70 28.73
N ALA A 78 23.67 -21.20 28.05
CA ALA A 78 24.03 -21.69 26.73
C ALA A 78 24.65 -23.09 26.87
N VAL A 79 24.11 -24.05 26.14
CA VAL A 79 24.59 -25.45 26.12
C VAL A 79 24.86 -25.86 24.68
N ARG A 80 25.78 -26.81 24.47
CA ARG A 80 25.87 -27.50 23.19
C ARG A 80 24.75 -28.53 23.11
N ALA A 81 24.10 -28.63 21.95
CA ALA A 81 23.00 -29.58 21.75
C ALA A 81 23.44 -31.04 21.93
N GLU A 82 24.72 -31.36 21.68
CA GLU A 82 25.29 -32.69 21.88
C GLU A 82 25.46 -33.07 23.36
N ASP A 83 25.75 -32.11 24.25
CA ASP A 83 26.04 -32.39 25.66
C ASP A 83 24.77 -32.79 26.44
N ILE A 84 23.60 -32.34 26.00
CA ILE A 84 22.32 -32.58 26.69
C ILE A 84 21.71 -33.96 26.42
N ALA A 85 22.19 -34.70 25.41
CA ALA A 85 21.66 -36.03 25.08
C ALA A 85 21.87 -37.06 26.22
N SER A 86 22.92 -36.87 27.01
CA SER A 86 23.26 -37.75 28.14
C SER A 86 22.40 -37.53 29.39
N ALA A 87 21.61 -36.45 29.45
CA ALA A 87 20.84 -36.02 30.61
C ALA A 87 21.64 -35.94 31.93
N THR A 88 22.96 -35.74 31.84
CA THR A 88 23.83 -35.56 33.00
C THR A 88 23.93 -34.08 33.41
N PRO A 89 24.14 -33.77 34.69
CA PRO A 89 24.33 -32.38 35.13
C PRO A 89 25.55 -31.73 34.46
N LEU A 90 25.38 -30.50 33.97
CA LEU A 90 26.46 -29.70 33.38
C LEU A 90 26.98 -28.67 34.38
N ARG A 91 28.30 -28.45 34.38
CA ARG A 91 28.94 -27.40 35.18
C ARG A 91 28.83 -26.07 34.47
N VAL A 92 28.32 -25.05 35.17
CA VAL A 92 28.37 -23.66 34.70
C VAL A 92 29.83 -23.17 34.81
N VAL A 93 30.35 -22.61 33.72
CA VAL A 93 31.72 -22.07 33.61
C VAL A 93 31.69 -20.56 33.50
#